data_AF-A0A9J6CVJ5-F1
#
_entry.id   AF-A0A9J6CVJ5-F1
#
_cell.length_a   1.000
_cell.length_b   1.000
_cell.length_c   1.000
_cell.angle_alpha   90.00
_cell.angle_beta   90.00
_cell.angle_gamma   90.00
#
_symmetry.space_group_name_H-M   'P 1'
#
loop_
_entity.id
_entity.type
_entity.pdbx_description
1 polymer ?
#
loop_
_entity_poly.entity_id
_entity_poly.type
_entity_poly.pdbx_seq_one_letter_code
_entity_poly.pdbx_strand_id
1 'polypeptide(L)'
;MTMCFCFASTRRYLERRQREPGRIALGVHRQTPVEALQGDMGWSSFMAREAVANATYEKRFRHHPSANLTRQVWVDIIIASCSTRWARRTRSLLDRYHPPTVCLETQGEVHVAVPAVSTLQLVRQRETK
;
A
#
# COMPACT_ATOMS: atom_id res chain seq x y z
N MET A 1 14.12 4.61 6.83
CA MET A 1 13.86 3.34 6.13
C MET A 1 13.02 3.63 4.89
N THR A 2 13.65 3.74 3.72
CA THR A 2 13.01 4.04 2.44
C THR A 2 13.04 2.79 1.57
N MET A 3 12.05 1.90 1.72
CA MET A 3 11.69 1.01 0.62
C MET A 3 11.00 1.85 -0.45
N CYS A 4 11.78 2.51 -1.31
CA CYS A 4 11.25 3.10 -2.52
C CYS A 4 11.71 2.28 -3.72
N PHE A 5 10.81 1.49 -4.31
CA PHE A 5 10.95 0.98 -5.68
C PHE A 5 10.77 2.16 -6.68
N CYS A 6 11.60 3.18 -6.51
CA CYS A 6 11.44 4.51 -7.10
C CYS A 6 11.79 4.57 -8.59
N PHE A 7 12.37 3.51 -9.19
CA PHE A 7 12.77 3.58 -10.59
C PHE A 7 11.64 3.11 -11.51
N ALA A 8 11.04 4.07 -12.23
CA ALA A 8 9.92 3.84 -13.13
C ALA A 8 10.23 2.77 -14.21
N SER A 9 11.50 2.62 -14.61
CA SER A 9 11.87 1.61 -15.60
C SER A 9 11.89 0.20 -15.01
N THR A 10 12.37 0.01 -13.78
CA THR A 10 12.35 -1.30 -13.08
C THR A 10 10.91 -1.78 -12.94
N ARG A 11 9.99 -0.86 -12.60
CA ARG A 11 8.58 -1.18 -12.52
C ARG A 11 7.99 -1.64 -13.86
N ARG A 12 8.26 -0.90 -14.93
CA ARG A 12 7.79 -1.25 -16.29
C ARG A 12 8.38 -2.59 -16.73
N TYR A 13 9.63 -2.86 -16.38
CA TYR A 13 10.29 -4.12 -16.67
C TYR A 13 9.61 -5.29 -15.95
N LEU A 14 9.38 -5.18 -14.64
CA LEU A 14 8.71 -6.20 -13.84
C LEU A 14 7.28 -6.48 -14.33
N GLU A 15 6.52 -5.43 -14.67
CA GLU A 15 5.19 -5.58 -15.26
C GLU A 15 5.20 -6.34 -16.58
N ARG A 16 6.15 -6.06 -17.47
CA ARG A 16 6.29 -6.79 -18.73
C ARG A 16 6.63 -8.26 -18.47
N ARG A 17 7.64 -8.52 -17.63
CA ARG A 17 8.09 -9.87 -17.28
C ARG A 17 7.00 -10.70 -16.62
N GLN A 18 6.13 -10.09 -15.83
CA GLN A 18 5.01 -10.80 -15.23
C GLN A 18 3.92 -11.18 -16.24
N ARG A 19 3.71 -10.37 -17.28
CA ARG A 19 2.67 -10.63 -18.28
C ARG A 19 3.08 -11.67 -19.31
N GLU A 20 4.38 -11.85 -19.57
CA GLU A 20 4.91 -12.88 -20.45
C GLU A 20 4.42 -14.30 -20.10
N PRO A 21 4.55 -14.81 -18.86
CA PRO A 21 4.05 -16.13 -18.50
C PRO A 21 2.52 -16.22 -18.57
N GLY A 22 1.79 -15.14 -18.25
CA GLY A 22 0.32 -15.13 -18.41
C GLY A 22 -0.11 -15.31 -19.87
N ARG A 23 0.62 -14.70 -20.81
CA ARG A 23 0.36 -14.85 -22.25
C ARG A 23 0.63 -16.27 -22.73
N ILE A 24 1.74 -16.85 -22.25
CA ILE A 24 2.10 -18.24 -22.57
C ILE A 24 1.04 -19.20 -22.01
N ALA A 25 0.61 -19.00 -20.77
CA ALA A 25 -0.39 -19.84 -20.11
C ALA A 25 -1.75 -19.82 -20.81
N LEU A 26 -2.17 -18.64 -21.29
CA LEU A 26 -3.43 -18.48 -22.03
C LEU A 26 -3.31 -18.81 -23.52
N GLY A 27 -2.10 -19.10 -24.02
CA GLY A 27 -1.86 -19.35 -25.45
C GLY A 27 -2.16 -18.15 -26.35
N VAL A 28 -2.11 -16.93 -25.83
CA VAL A 28 -2.53 -15.72 -26.54
C VAL A 28 -1.36 -14.99 -27.21
N HIS A 29 -1.68 -14.24 -28.27
CA HIS A 29 -0.69 -13.48 -29.03
C HIS A 29 0.00 -12.39 -28.19
N ARG A 30 1.23 -12.00 -28.58
CA ARG A 30 2.00 -10.96 -27.89
C ARG A 30 1.37 -9.56 -27.92
N GLN A 31 0.41 -9.33 -28.81
CA GLN A 31 -0.30 -8.05 -28.92
C GLN A 31 -1.63 -8.02 -28.16
N THR A 32 -2.02 -9.12 -27.48
CA THR A 32 -3.24 -9.14 -26.69
C THR A 32 -3.24 -8.00 -25.67
N PRO A 33 -4.36 -7.25 -25.56
CA PRO A 33 -4.52 -6.16 -24.61
C PRO A 33 -4.18 -6.60 -23.19
N VAL A 34 -3.56 -5.69 -22.43
CA VAL A 34 -3.10 -5.97 -21.08
C VAL A 34 -4.28 -6.17 -20.14
N GLU A 35 -5.34 -5.41 -20.36
CA GLU A 35 -6.56 -5.39 -19.57
C GLU A 35 -7.30 -6.73 -19.71
N ALA A 36 -7.36 -7.28 -20.93
CA ALA A 36 -7.90 -8.62 -21.19
C ALA A 36 -7.07 -9.69 -20.47
N LEU A 37 -5.74 -9.63 -20.60
CA LEU A 37 -4.84 -10.55 -19.91
C LEU A 37 -5.01 -10.50 -18.38
N GLN A 38 -5.18 -9.30 -17.82
CA GLN A 38 -5.40 -9.11 -16.39
C GLN A 38 -6.75 -9.65 -15.95
N GLY A 39 -7.81 -9.43 -16.74
CA GLY A 39 -9.14 -9.97 -16.49
C GLY A 39 -9.14 -11.50 -16.50
N ASP A 40 -8.62 -12.11 -17.57
CA ASP A 40 -8.62 -13.55 -17.76
C ASP A 40 -7.76 -14.28 -16.72
N MET A 41 -6.61 -13.70 -16.34
CA MET A 41 -5.76 -14.26 -15.29
C MET A 41 -6.24 -13.92 -13.86
N GLY A 42 -7.22 -13.01 -13.71
CA GLY A 42 -7.58 -12.43 -12.41
C GLY A 42 -6.43 -11.67 -11.73
N TRP A 43 -5.50 -11.13 -12.52
CA TRP A 43 -4.30 -10.46 -12.01
C TRP A 43 -4.52 -8.97 -11.84
N SER A 44 -4.13 -8.47 -10.66
CA SER A 44 -4.04 -7.03 -10.44
C SER A 44 -2.75 -6.46 -11.02
N SER A 45 -2.80 -5.22 -11.53
CA SER A 45 -1.60 -4.49 -11.93
C SER A 45 -0.65 -4.32 -10.73
N PHE A 46 0.65 -4.17 -11.00
CA PHE A 46 1.65 -3.89 -9.97
C PHE A 46 1.35 -2.57 -9.22
N MET A 47 0.70 -1.60 -9.88
CA MET A 47 0.18 -0.38 -9.24
C MET A 47 -0.91 -0.65 -8.22
N ALA A 48 -1.87 -1.49 -8.57
CA ALA A 48 -2.91 -1.90 -7.65
C ALA A 48 -2.31 -2.66 -6.45
N ARG A 49 -1.34 -3.55 -6.67
CA ARG A 49 -0.65 -4.27 -5.58
C ARG A 49 0.18 -3.35 -4.70
N GLU A 50 0.89 -2.39 -5.28
CA GLU A 50 1.63 -1.37 -4.54
C GLU A 50 0.68 -0.54 -3.67
N ALA A 51 -0.51 -0.19 -4.19
CA ALA A 51 -1.53 0.52 -3.43
C ALA A 51 -1.96 -0.28 -2.19
N VAL A 52 -2.31 -1.57 -2.36
CA VAL A 52 -2.69 -2.47 -1.27
C VAL A 52 -1.56 -2.62 -0.25
N ALA A 53 -0.33 -2.85 -0.72
CA ALA A 53 0.83 -3.01 0.15
C ALA A 53 1.11 -1.75 0.99
N ASN A 54 1.06 -0.56 0.37
CA ASN A 54 1.25 0.70 1.09
C ASN A 54 0.12 0.96 2.09
N ALA A 55 -1.14 0.66 1.73
CA ALA A 55 -2.28 0.77 2.63
C ALA A 55 -2.13 -0.14 3.86
N THR A 56 -1.70 -1.38 3.62
CA THR A 56 -1.48 -2.39 4.66
C THR A 56 -0.35 -1.98 5.59
N TYR A 57 0.74 -1.46 5.01
CA TYR A 57 1.87 -0.94 5.77
C TYR A 57 1.50 0.27 6.62
N GLU A 58 0.69 1.19 6.09
CA GLU A 58 0.14 2.30 6.86
C GLU A 58 -0.74 1.81 8.01
N LYS A 59 -1.63 0.83 7.76
CA LYS A 59 -2.45 0.22 8.81
C LYS A 59 -1.57 -0.36 9.91
N ARG A 60 -0.48 -1.07 9.57
CA ARG A 60 0.46 -1.62 10.56
C ARG A 60 1.08 -0.54 11.46
N PHE A 61 1.46 0.61 10.93
CA PHE A 61 1.98 1.71 11.77
C PHE A 61 0.99 2.18 12.82
N ARG A 62 -0.30 2.24 12.47
CA ARG A 62 -1.35 2.67 13.39
C ARG A 62 -1.51 1.70 14.56
N HIS A 63 -1.26 0.40 14.34
CA HIS A 63 -1.41 -0.65 15.35
C HIS A 63 -0.16 -0.88 16.20
N HIS A 64 1.00 -0.31 15.84
CA HIS A 64 2.19 -0.42 16.69
C HIS A 64 2.02 0.30 18.04
N PRO A 65 2.72 -0.13 19.10
CA PRO A 65 2.69 0.56 20.39
C PRO A 65 3.35 1.95 20.30
N SER A 66 2.95 2.88 21.17
CA SER A 66 3.46 4.26 21.18
C SER A 66 4.95 4.40 21.45
N ALA A 67 5.57 3.40 22.09
CA ALA A 67 7.01 3.32 22.29
C ALA A 67 7.79 2.95 21.01
N ASN A 68 7.11 2.45 19.97
CA ASN A 68 7.77 2.10 18.72
C ASN A 68 8.23 3.36 17.98
N LEU A 69 9.54 3.45 17.71
CA LEU A 69 10.16 4.59 17.03
C LEU A 69 9.52 4.88 15.66
N THR A 70 9.13 3.85 14.91
CA THR A 70 8.54 4.05 13.59
C THR A 70 7.15 4.67 13.68
N ARG A 71 6.36 4.29 14.70
CA ARG A 71 5.09 4.97 14.99
C ARG A 71 5.32 6.41 15.43
N GLN A 72 6.30 6.67 16.28
CA GLN A 72 6.61 8.04 16.72
C GLN A 72 6.98 8.95 15.55
N VAL A 73 7.91 8.50 14.70
CA VAL A 73 8.31 9.24 13.49
C VAL A 73 7.12 9.47 12.55
N TRP A 74 6.24 8.47 12.39
CA TRP A 74 5.05 8.62 11.57
C TRP A 74 4.09 9.68 12.13
N VAL A 75 3.86 9.68 13.44
CA VAL A 75 3.07 10.71 14.13
C VAL A 75 3.71 12.09 13.96
N ASP A 76 5.04 12.19 14.10
CA ASP A 76 5.79 13.44 13.92
C ASP A 76 5.60 14.01 12.53
N ILE A 77 5.70 13.17 11.50
CA ILE A 77 5.49 13.56 10.10
C ILE A 77 4.06 14.09 9.89
N ILE A 78 3.06 13.49 10.55
CA ILE A 78 1.66 13.92 10.46
C ILE A 78 1.45 15.26 11.15
N ILE A 79 1.94 15.41 12.39
CA ILE A 79 1.80 16.63 13.18
C ILE A 79 2.51 17.80 12.48
N ALA A 80 3.71 17.56 11.97
CA ALA A 80 4.46 18.53 11.17
C ALA A 80 3.82 18.82 9.80
N SER A 81 2.72 18.14 9.45
CA SER A 81 2.03 18.27 8.16
C SER A 81 2.95 18.05 6.95
N CYS A 82 4.00 17.25 7.13
CA CYS A 82 4.98 16.98 6.07
C CYS A 82 4.47 15.89 5.13
N SER A 83 4.10 16.29 3.90
CA SER A 83 3.69 15.32 2.87
C SER A 83 4.90 14.64 2.23
N THR A 84 5.29 13.47 2.75
CA THR A 84 6.39 12.69 2.17
C THR A 84 6.08 12.23 0.75
N ARG A 85 7.12 11.99 -0.06
CA ARG A 85 6.97 11.43 -1.42
C ARG A 85 6.17 10.12 -1.41
N TRP A 86 6.40 9.28 -0.40
CA TRP A 86 5.65 8.03 -0.20
C TRP A 86 4.18 8.31 0.12
N ALA A 87 3.87 9.25 1.02
CA ALA A 87 2.49 9.58 1.37
C ALA A 87 1.71 10.15 0.17
N ARG A 88 2.31 11.06 -0.61
CA ARG A 88 1.70 11.61 -1.84
C ARG A 88 1.40 10.51 -2.85
N ARG A 89 2.38 9.64 -3.09
CA ARG A 89 2.24 8.52 -4.01
C ARG A 89 1.18 7.52 -3.54
N THR A 90 1.19 7.17 -2.26
CA THR A 90 0.21 6.25 -1.67
C THR A 90 -1.19 6.81 -1.84
N ARG A 91 -1.42 8.09 -1.52
CA ARG A 91 -2.72 8.74 -1.76
C ARG A 91 -3.14 8.69 -3.23
N SER A 92 -2.25 9.03 -4.16
CA SER A 92 -2.56 8.96 -5.60
C SER A 92 -2.88 7.54 -6.08
N LEU A 93 -2.22 6.52 -5.52
CA LEU A 93 -2.50 5.13 -5.85
C LEU A 93 -3.82 4.64 -5.23
N LEU A 94 -4.11 5.03 -3.99
CA LEU A 94 -5.36 4.70 -3.32
C LEU A 94 -6.56 5.32 -4.03
N ASP A 95 -6.44 6.58 -4.44
CA ASP A 95 -7.47 7.30 -5.19
C ASP A 95 -7.71 6.66 -6.57
N ARG A 96 -6.66 6.20 -7.25
CA ARG A 96 -6.78 5.62 -8.58
C ARG A 96 -7.37 4.20 -8.59
N TYR A 97 -6.97 3.36 -7.63
CA TYR A 97 -7.26 1.93 -7.68
C TYR A 97 -8.31 1.48 -6.66
N HIS A 98 -8.74 2.36 -5.76
CA HIS A 98 -9.68 2.08 -4.67
C HIS A 98 -9.54 0.65 -4.14
N PRO A 99 -8.34 0.28 -3.64
CA PRO A 99 -8.07 -1.11 -3.33
C PRO A 99 -9.11 -1.60 -2.33
N PRO A 100 -9.75 -2.75 -2.60
CA PRO A 100 -10.67 -3.32 -1.64
C PRO A 100 -9.92 -3.47 -0.32
N THR A 101 -10.62 -3.27 0.79
CA THR A 101 -10.07 -3.51 2.13
C THR A 101 -9.92 -5.02 2.31
N VAL A 102 -9.04 -5.66 1.54
CA VAL A 102 -8.79 -7.09 1.62
C VAL A 102 -7.95 -7.28 2.87
N CYS A 103 -8.65 -7.61 3.94
CA CYS A 103 -8.13 -8.20 5.14
C CYS A 103 -7.30 -9.42 4.72
N LEU A 104 -5.98 -9.36 4.95
CA LEU A 104 -5.25 -10.59 5.24
C LEU A 104 -5.67 -11.03 6.65
N GLU A 105 -6.91 -11.47 6.78
CA GLU A 105 -7.41 -12.18 7.95
C GLU A 105 -7.44 -13.66 7.60
N THR A 106 -6.29 -14.30 7.80
CA THR A 106 -6.12 -15.70 8.16
C THR A 106 -4.65 -15.78 8.57
N GLN A 107 -4.26 -15.98 9.83
CA GLN A 107 -4.90 -16.78 10.87
C GLN A 107 -4.72 -16.13 12.25
N GLY A 108 -5.81 -16.11 13.01
CA GLY A 108 -5.94 -15.89 14.46
C GLY A 108 -4.97 -14.92 15.13
N GLU A 109 -5.36 -13.66 15.32
CA GLU A 109 -5.23 -12.95 16.60
C GLU A 109 -6.25 -11.80 16.65
N VAL A 110 -7.19 -11.93 17.59
CA VAL A 110 -8.02 -10.94 18.28
C VAL A 110 -8.20 -9.58 17.57
N HIS A 111 -9.43 -9.35 17.09
CA HIS A 111 -9.98 -8.00 16.93
C HIS A 111 -9.92 -7.25 18.26
N VAL A 112 -8.83 -6.52 18.51
CA VAL A 112 -8.92 -5.32 19.34
C VAL A 112 -9.51 -4.26 18.43
N ALA A 113 -10.75 -3.87 18.68
CA ALA A 113 -11.33 -2.67 18.12
C ALA A 113 -10.48 -1.48 18.62
N VAL A 114 -9.40 -1.17 17.89
CA VAL A 114 -8.60 0.01 18.16
C VAL A 114 -9.46 1.19 17.71
N PRO A 115 -9.84 2.10 18.63
CA PRO A 115 -10.59 3.27 18.22
C PRO A 115 -9.78 3.98 17.15
N ALA A 116 -10.44 4.46 16.10
CA ALA A 116 -9.82 5.31 15.11
C ALA A 116 -9.31 6.55 15.84
N VAL A 117 -8.06 6.50 16.33
CA VAL A 117 -7.48 7.60 17.08
C VAL A 117 -7.36 8.73 16.08
N SER A 118 -8.25 9.71 16.24
CA SER A 118 -8.26 10.91 15.41
C SER A 118 -6.87 11.53 15.52
N THR A 119 -6.32 12.02 14.41
CA THR A 119 -5.03 12.72 14.40
C THR A 119 -4.97 13.83 15.45
N LEU A 120 -6.12 14.43 15.77
CA LEU A 120 -6.29 15.40 16.86
C LEU A 120 -6.08 14.82 18.27
N GLN A 121 -6.45 13.56 18.50
CA GLN A 121 -6.21 12.88 19.78
C GLN A 121 -4.73 12.58 19.98
N LEU A 122 -3.99 12.26 18.91
CA LEU A 122 -2.53 12.09 18.93
C LEU A 122 -1.80 13.40 19.25
N VAL A 123 -2.26 14.53 18.69
CA VAL A 123 -1.74 15.87 19.01
C VAL A 123 -1.95 16.17 20.50
N ARG A 124 -3.18 16.02 21.02
CA ARG A 124 -3.49 16.23 22.45
C ARG A 124 -2.68 15.36 23.41
N GLN A 125 -2.43 14.10 23.05
CA GLN A 125 -1.62 13.18 23.87
C GLN A 125 -0.14 13.59 23.96
N ARG A 126 0.35 14.42 23.04
CA ARG A 126 1.71 14.96 23.10
C ARG A 126 1.81 16.32 23.79
N GLU A 127 0.78 17.14 23.71
CA GLU A 127 0.74 18.44 24.41
C GLU A 127 0.68 18.29 25.94
N THR A 128 0.34 17.09 26.43
CA THR A 128 0.20 16.78 27.87
C THR A 128 1.42 16.10 28.49
N LYS A 129 2.50 15.90 27.72
CA LYS A 129 3.79 15.37 28.18
C LYS A 129 4.89 16.41 28.01
#